data_AF-A0AA92T140-F1
#
_entry.id   AF-A0AA92T140-F1
#
_cell.length_a   1.000
_cell.length_b   1.000
_cell.length_c   1.000
_cell.angle_alpha   90.00
_cell.angle_beta   90.00
_cell.angle_gamma   90.00
#
_symmetry.space_group_name_H-M   'P 1'
#
loop_
_entity.id
_entity.type
_entity.pdbx_description
1 polymer ?
#
loop_
_entity_poly.entity_id
_entity_poly.type
_entity_poly.pdbx_seq_one_letter_code
_entity_poly.pdbx_strand_id
1 'polypeptide(L)'
;MTDKTNTHALPAWTEVEYTALCKNPYLLTPFFIPKEAKCFTCREDGTREEERMVFLVFKSTAAPTDAEWEDDPVPGEMWVRALGDDDEEIEPAKVIYLGQDIEDFIRVAAEDDQTITFDFWWRHGEVKVEKAEKTDDGFVCRKDDFGDDGLAVTLIPEDGGNPVVLRLQIPYIGFSLYDAEGNKVHGELSIPQDKVDDYTYEFVGDDNNDRFTLQLDSNRLVYMCVLRHEDHQLVVRNQRDRLSVVDQIPTEGKLSELLMNTNSALIKNRNHRWRIQIEGTTLSHEVELNVDAASLVAFAEEQMQKGMEIDELGQHLMALEQKYHFQWFWLSEDDWSHDNPVFDMFMKQLCAFSYVSQNPVQADALMARNYKRKIRRYSSMLKAHKRGELNLFEESDEVRAEYLRIFQGFHQPFVEAFEKEEEE
;
A
#
# COMPACT_ATOMS: atom_id res chain seq x y z
N MET A 1 -8.30 14.93 -8.07
CA MET A 1 -8.60 16.01 -9.04
C MET A 1 -7.34 16.35 -9.82
N THR A 2 -7.25 16.00 -11.10
CA THR A 2 -6.18 16.50 -11.98
C THR A 2 -6.79 16.92 -13.30
N ASP A 3 -7.41 18.09 -13.30
CA ASP A 3 -7.56 18.89 -14.51
C ASP A 3 -6.98 20.27 -14.19
N LYS A 4 -5.65 20.33 -14.17
CA LYS A 4 -4.96 21.56 -14.58
C LYS A 4 -4.54 21.29 -16.01
N THR A 5 -5.30 21.79 -16.96
CA THR A 5 -4.79 22.04 -18.31
C THR A 5 -3.59 22.97 -18.15
N ASN A 6 -2.38 22.41 -18.07
CA ASN A 6 -1.16 23.17 -18.15
C ASN A 6 -1.20 23.87 -19.51
N THR A 7 -1.48 25.17 -19.48
CA THR A 7 -1.56 25.97 -20.69
C THR A 7 -0.15 26.44 -20.95
N HIS A 8 0.56 25.73 -21.82
CA HIS A 8 1.92 26.08 -22.23
C HIS A 8 1.90 27.27 -23.17
N ALA A 9 2.93 28.12 -23.10
CA ALA A 9 3.08 29.29 -23.95
C ALA A 9 3.72 28.93 -25.30
N LEU A 10 4.42 27.80 -25.37
CA LEU A 10 5.04 27.27 -26.58
C LEU A 10 4.46 25.90 -26.99
N PRO A 11 4.53 25.53 -28.28
CA PRO A 11 4.04 24.24 -28.76
C PRO A 11 4.81 23.03 -28.22
N ALA A 12 6.02 23.26 -27.71
CA ALA A 12 6.89 22.27 -27.08
C ALA A 12 7.39 22.78 -25.72
N TRP A 13 7.46 21.90 -24.73
CA TRP A 13 7.88 22.24 -23.37
C TRP A 13 8.69 21.12 -22.73
N THR A 14 9.49 21.49 -21.74
CA THR A 14 10.21 20.55 -20.88
C THR A 14 9.32 20.13 -19.72
N GLU A 15 9.19 18.83 -19.48
CA GLU A 15 8.64 18.28 -18.23
C GLU A 15 9.74 17.64 -17.40
N VAL A 16 9.56 17.66 -16.08
CA VAL A 16 10.48 17.03 -15.13
C VAL A 16 9.69 16.08 -14.24
N GLU A 17 10.11 14.82 -14.23
CA GLU A 17 9.58 13.78 -13.38
C GLU A 17 10.59 13.46 -12.27
N TYR A 18 10.12 13.47 -11.03
CA TYR A 18 10.95 13.23 -9.85
C TYR A 18 10.72 11.80 -9.32
N THR A 19 11.81 11.04 -9.19
CA THR A 19 11.78 9.74 -8.50
C THR A 19 11.72 9.92 -6.98
N ALA A 20 11.62 8.82 -6.24
CA ALA A 20 11.64 8.85 -4.78
C ALA A 20 12.94 9.43 -4.22
N LEU A 21 14.07 9.24 -4.90
CA LEU A 21 15.38 9.74 -4.49
C LEU A 21 15.53 11.26 -4.62
N CYS A 22 14.65 11.90 -5.39
CA CYS A 22 14.58 13.36 -5.50
C CYS A 22 13.79 14.02 -4.34
N LYS A 23 13.29 13.25 -3.38
CA LYS A 23 12.37 13.71 -2.33
C LYS A 23 12.98 13.53 -0.95
N ASN A 24 12.53 14.35 0.00
CA ASN A 24 12.83 14.18 1.42
C ASN A 24 11.51 14.19 2.21
N PRO A 25 11.32 13.31 3.21
CA PRO A 25 10.07 13.26 3.97
C PRO A 25 9.76 14.57 4.71
N TYR A 26 10.76 15.37 5.06
CA TYR A 26 10.60 16.64 5.76
C TYR A 26 10.43 17.85 4.83
N LEU A 27 10.57 17.69 3.51
CA LEU A 27 10.47 18.81 2.57
C LEU A 27 9.42 18.51 1.50
N LEU A 28 8.41 19.37 1.38
CA LEU A 28 7.34 19.20 0.40
C LEU A 28 7.82 19.35 -1.05
N THR A 29 8.89 20.12 -1.26
CA THR A 29 9.41 20.41 -2.60
C THR A 29 10.45 19.36 -2.99
N PRO A 30 10.29 18.65 -4.13
CA PRO A 30 11.32 17.77 -4.64
C PRO A 30 12.50 18.57 -5.21
N PHE A 31 13.66 17.93 -5.31
CA PHE A 31 14.88 18.52 -5.85
C PHE A 31 15.28 17.84 -7.15
N PHE A 32 15.78 18.63 -8.10
CA PHE A 32 16.38 18.11 -9.31
C PHE A 32 17.73 17.47 -8.97
N ILE A 33 17.86 16.16 -9.19
CA ILE A 33 19.12 15.45 -9.09
C ILE A 33 19.43 14.90 -10.47
N PRO A 34 20.53 15.30 -11.13
CA PRO A 34 20.80 14.95 -12.53
C PRO A 34 20.73 13.44 -12.85
N LYS A 35 21.05 12.56 -11.90
CA LYS A 35 21.03 11.11 -12.12
C LYS A 35 19.69 10.45 -11.80
N GLU A 36 18.80 11.15 -11.11
CA GLU A 36 17.56 10.57 -10.56
C GLU A 36 16.30 11.22 -11.14
N ALA A 37 16.35 12.52 -11.47
CA ALA A 37 15.26 13.20 -12.15
C ALA A 37 15.29 12.89 -13.65
N LYS A 38 14.10 12.71 -14.24
CA LYS A 38 13.95 12.49 -15.68
C LYS A 38 13.36 13.74 -16.33
N CYS A 39 13.97 14.18 -17.42
CA CYS A 39 13.46 15.29 -18.22
C CYS A 39 12.83 14.75 -19.49
N PHE A 40 11.80 15.43 -19.97
CA PHE A 40 11.11 15.06 -21.19
C PHE A 40 10.89 16.28 -22.07
N THR A 41 11.00 16.09 -23.37
CA THR A 41 10.46 17.01 -24.37
C THR A 41 9.02 16.59 -24.66
N CYS A 42 8.08 17.48 -24.38
CA CYS A 42 6.66 17.29 -24.61
C CYS A 42 6.15 18.24 -25.68
N ARG A 43 5.11 17.83 -26.43
CA ARG A 43 4.50 18.62 -27.50
C ARG A 43 2.98 18.57 -27.43
N GLU A 44 2.32 19.57 -28.03
CA GLU A 44 0.85 19.67 -28.05
C GLU A 44 0.15 18.46 -28.70
N ASP A 45 0.83 17.73 -29.57
CA ASP A 45 0.31 16.53 -30.21
C ASP A 45 0.29 15.28 -29.29
N GLY A 46 0.76 15.43 -28.04
CA GLY A 46 0.84 14.38 -27.04
C GLY A 46 2.16 13.62 -27.05
N THR A 47 3.12 14.00 -27.91
CA THR A 47 4.48 13.44 -27.87
C THR A 47 5.14 13.74 -26.53
N ARG A 48 5.82 12.75 -25.95
CA ARG A 48 6.60 12.84 -24.71
C ARG A 48 7.82 11.95 -24.80
N GLU A 49 8.99 12.54 -24.95
CA GLU A 49 10.26 11.85 -25.20
C GLU A 49 11.25 12.11 -24.08
N GLU A 50 11.85 11.06 -23.51
CA GLU A 50 12.81 11.20 -22.42
C GLU A 50 14.15 11.74 -22.94
N GLU A 51 14.62 12.83 -22.33
CA GLU A 51 15.84 13.51 -22.69
C GLU A 51 17.02 13.04 -21.84
N ARG A 52 18.18 12.91 -22.50
CA ARG A 52 19.43 12.67 -21.80
C ARG A 52 19.99 13.98 -21.26
N MET A 53 20.69 13.93 -20.14
CA MET A 53 21.33 15.10 -19.52
C MET A 53 22.16 15.95 -20.49
N VAL A 54 22.83 15.32 -21.46
CA VAL A 54 23.65 16.02 -22.47
C VAL A 54 22.84 16.90 -23.45
N PHE A 55 21.52 16.74 -23.48
CA PHE A 55 20.59 17.55 -24.26
C PHE A 55 19.79 18.51 -23.38
N LEU A 56 20.23 18.73 -22.14
CA LEU A 56 19.63 19.69 -21.22
C LEU A 56 20.56 20.87 -21.04
N VAL A 57 19.97 22.05 -20.96
CA VAL A 57 20.67 23.28 -20.60
C VAL A 57 19.97 23.96 -19.43
N PHE A 58 20.74 24.68 -18.64
CA PHE A 58 20.33 25.23 -17.35
C PHE A 58 20.54 26.73 -17.29
N LYS A 59 19.69 27.41 -16.54
CA LYS A 59 19.83 28.85 -16.31
C LYS A 59 19.26 29.24 -14.97
N SER A 60 20.03 29.97 -14.16
CA SER A 60 19.52 30.51 -12.89
C SER A 60 18.28 31.39 -13.12
N THR A 61 17.28 31.26 -12.26
CA THR A 61 16.10 32.16 -12.30
C THR A 61 16.44 33.60 -11.92
N ALA A 62 17.60 33.83 -11.29
CA ALA A 62 18.12 35.15 -10.97
C ALA A 62 18.89 35.79 -12.13
N ALA A 63 19.23 35.01 -13.17
CA ALA A 63 19.99 35.52 -14.30
C ALA A 63 19.12 36.45 -15.19
N PRO A 64 19.72 37.48 -15.81
CA PRO A 64 19.05 38.29 -16.81
C PRO A 64 18.43 37.46 -17.94
N THR A 65 17.32 37.91 -18.53
CA THR A 65 16.60 37.18 -19.59
C THR A 65 17.49 36.84 -20.79
N ASP A 66 18.47 37.69 -21.11
CA ASP A 66 19.43 37.55 -22.20
C ASP A 66 20.72 36.79 -21.83
N ALA A 67 20.90 36.38 -20.57
CA ALA A 67 22.05 35.57 -20.17
C ALA A 67 22.08 34.22 -20.91
N GLU A 68 23.28 33.73 -21.19
CA GLU A 68 23.49 32.43 -21.85
C GLU A 68 23.00 31.28 -20.97
N TRP A 69 22.68 30.16 -21.62
CA TRP A 69 22.34 28.91 -20.95
C TRP A 69 23.62 28.11 -20.72
N GLU A 70 23.71 27.44 -19.58
CA GLU A 70 24.86 26.66 -19.14
C GLU A 70 24.60 25.16 -19.34
N ASP A 71 25.67 24.39 -19.58
CA ASP A 71 25.57 22.92 -19.72
C ASP A 71 25.42 22.22 -18.36
N ASP A 72 25.86 22.87 -17.28
CA ASP A 72 25.84 22.33 -15.92
C ASP A 72 24.77 23.03 -15.05
N PRO A 73 24.09 22.30 -14.15
CA PRO A 73 23.11 22.88 -13.24
C PRO A 73 23.77 23.76 -12.18
N VAL A 74 23.11 24.88 -11.87
CA VAL A 74 23.58 25.86 -10.88
C VAL A 74 22.77 25.72 -9.59
N PRO A 75 23.41 25.66 -8.40
CA PRO A 75 22.68 25.57 -7.13
C PRO A 75 21.67 26.71 -6.93
N GLY A 76 20.49 26.37 -6.40
CA GLY A 76 19.36 27.28 -6.21
C GLY A 76 18.17 26.96 -7.13
N GLU A 77 17.29 27.94 -7.31
CA GLU A 77 16.15 27.84 -8.22
C GLU A 77 16.61 28.17 -9.66
N MET A 78 16.41 27.23 -10.57
CA MET A 78 16.86 27.33 -11.95
C MET A 78 15.79 26.88 -12.94
N TRP A 79 15.96 27.29 -14.18
CA TRP A 79 15.28 26.76 -15.35
C TRP A 79 16.09 25.60 -15.93
N VAL A 80 15.43 24.53 -16.32
CA VAL A 80 15.97 23.45 -17.15
C VAL A 80 15.20 23.41 -18.46
N ARG A 81 15.92 23.27 -19.57
CA ARG A 81 15.33 23.23 -20.90
C ARG A 81 15.96 22.11 -21.72
N ALA A 82 15.13 21.30 -22.37
CA ALA A 82 15.59 20.40 -23.41
C ALA A 82 16.02 21.17 -24.66
N LEU A 83 17.06 20.71 -25.33
CA LEU A 83 17.45 21.22 -26.63
C LEU A 83 16.50 20.68 -27.70
N GLY A 84 15.83 21.57 -28.42
CA GLY A 84 14.98 21.21 -29.54
C GLY A 84 15.78 20.87 -30.79
N ASP A 85 15.11 20.27 -31.77
CA ASP A 85 15.68 20.06 -33.09
C ASP A 85 15.67 21.37 -33.90
N ASP A 86 16.77 21.64 -34.61
CA ASP A 86 16.96 22.82 -35.45
C ASP A 86 16.78 24.16 -34.71
N ASP A 87 15.66 24.87 -34.96
CA ASP A 87 15.28 26.18 -34.41
C ASP A 87 14.04 26.07 -33.47
N GLU A 88 13.64 24.84 -33.06
CA GLU A 88 12.50 24.64 -32.16
C GLU A 88 12.78 25.23 -30.76
N GLU A 89 11.99 26.23 -30.37
CA GLU A 89 12.06 26.81 -29.03
C GLU A 89 11.20 25.98 -28.07
N ILE A 90 11.86 25.38 -27.06
CA ILE A 90 11.21 24.58 -26.03
C ILE A 90 11.02 25.42 -24.76
N GLU A 91 9.81 25.41 -24.19
CA GLU A 91 9.54 26.08 -22.92
C GLU A 91 10.28 25.38 -21.76
N PRO A 92 11.03 26.09 -20.91
CA PRO A 92 11.76 25.48 -19.81
C PRO A 92 10.86 25.12 -18.62
N ALA A 93 11.26 24.11 -17.85
CA ALA A 93 10.70 23.80 -16.55
C ALA A 93 11.47 24.49 -15.42
N LYS A 94 10.77 24.95 -14.38
CA LYS A 94 11.40 25.46 -13.16
C LYS A 94 11.72 24.31 -12.22
N VAL A 95 12.93 24.28 -11.68
CA VAL A 95 13.42 23.26 -10.75
C VAL A 95 14.29 23.88 -9.65
N ILE A 96 14.56 23.11 -8.60
CA ILE A 96 15.49 23.48 -7.52
C ILE A 96 16.62 22.47 -7.48
N TYR A 97 17.86 22.92 -7.56
CA TYR A 97 19.05 22.09 -7.43
C TYR A 97 19.85 22.48 -6.20
N LEU A 98 20.16 21.53 -5.32
CA LEU A 98 20.89 21.83 -4.08
C LEU A 98 22.41 21.94 -4.28
N GLY A 99 22.97 21.33 -5.34
CA GLY A 99 24.43 21.19 -5.49
C GLY A 99 25.07 20.12 -4.58
N GLN A 100 24.25 19.39 -3.81
CA GLN A 100 24.69 18.36 -2.86
C GLN A 100 23.59 17.29 -2.68
N ASP A 101 23.95 16.20 -2.00
CA ASP A 101 22.99 15.15 -1.65
C ASP A 101 21.97 15.65 -0.63
N ILE A 102 20.71 15.26 -0.83
CA ILE A 102 19.57 15.66 0.03
C ILE A 102 19.79 15.18 1.47
N GLU A 103 20.35 13.98 1.65
CA GLU A 103 20.65 13.40 2.97
C GLU A 103 21.73 14.17 3.74
N ASP A 104 22.59 14.90 3.05
CA ASP A 104 23.58 15.80 3.67
C ASP A 104 23.01 17.19 3.94
N PHE A 105 21.91 17.56 3.28
CA PHE A 105 21.31 18.89 3.40
C PHE A 105 20.46 19.06 4.65
N ILE A 106 19.66 18.06 5.01
CA ILE A 106 18.75 18.11 6.16
C ILE A 106 18.77 16.81 6.94
N ARG A 107 18.89 16.92 8.27
CA ARG A 107 18.76 15.79 9.21
C ARG A 107 17.99 16.21 10.46
N VAL A 108 17.40 15.23 11.13
CA VAL A 108 16.85 15.42 12.47
C VAL A 108 17.97 15.20 13.48
N ALA A 109 18.34 16.25 14.21
CA ALA A 109 19.37 16.20 15.25
C ALA A 109 18.80 15.72 16.59
N ALA A 110 17.56 16.13 16.90
CA ALA A 110 16.84 15.73 18.10
C ALA A 110 15.33 15.87 17.89
N GLU A 111 14.53 15.06 18.58
CA GLU A 111 13.08 15.15 18.59
C GLU A 111 12.53 14.78 19.97
N ASP A 112 11.54 15.55 20.44
CA ASP A 112 10.76 15.25 21.63
C ASP A 112 9.25 15.45 21.36
N ASP A 113 8.42 15.39 22.41
CA ASP A 113 6.97 15.50 22.27
C ASP A 113 6.49 16.87 21.76
N GLN A 114 7.26 17.95 21.95
CA GLN A 114 6.86 19.33 21.65
C GLN A 114 7.66 19.96 20.51
N THR A 115 8.88 19.48 20.27
CA THR A 115 9.84 20.09 19.36
C THR A 115 10.55 19.06 18.50
N ILE A 116 11.04 19.53 17.37
CA ILE A 116 11.94 18.81 16.48
C ILE A 116 13.07 19.76 16.09
N THR A 117 14.32 19.29 16.18
CA THR A 117 15.50 20.07 15.83
C THR A 117 16.06 19.57 14.51
N PHE A 118 16.07 20.45 13.51
CA PHE A 118 16.62 20.15 12.19
C PHE A 118 18.01 20.74 12.05
N ASP A 119 18.98 19.89 11.75
CA ASP A 119 20.30 20.34 11.30
C ASP A 119 20.25 20.52 9.77
N PHE A 120 20.41 21.77 9.34
CA PHE A 120 20.47 22.14 7.94
C PHE A 120 21.88 22.56 7.59
N TRP A 121 22.43 21.91 6.58
CA TRP A 121 23.75 22.27 6.06
C TRP A 121 23.72 22.40 4.54
N TRP A 122 23.81 23.64 4.07
CA TRP A 122 23.89 23.94 2.65
C TRP A 122 25.24 24.56 2.31
N ARG A 123 25.96 23.94 1.37
CA ARG A 123 27.32 24.35 0.98
C ARG A 123 27.39 25.68 0.21
N HIS A 124 26.25 26.20 -0.24
CA HIS A 124 26.17 27.32 -1.18
C HIS A 124 25.48 28.56 -0.60
N GLY A 125 25.24 28.59 0.72
CA GLY A 125 24.58 29.73 1.33
C GLY A 125 24.12 29.51 2.76
N GLU A 126 23.31 30.46 3.23
CA GLU A 126 22.69 30.41 4.54
C GLU A 126 21.28 29.83 4.49
N VAL A 127 20.90 29.09 5.53
CA VAL A 127 19.53 28.61 5.73
C VAL A 127 18.87 29.41 6.85
N LYS A 128 17.61 29.81 6.65
CA LYS A 128 16.75 30.39 7.67
C LYS A 128 15.45 29.61 7.75
N VAL A 129 15.01 29.28 8.96
CA VAL A 129 13.75 28.57 9.21
C VAL A 129 12.79 29.50 9.95
N GLU A 130 11.58 29.63 9.43
CA GLU A 130 10.53 30.47 10.01
C GLU A 130 10.15 29.97 11.42
N LYS A 131 9.96 30.88 12.38
CA LYS A 131 9.55 30.60 13.77
C LYS A 131 10.48 29.66 14.56
N ALA A 132 11.62 29.26 14.01
CA ALA A 132 12.57 28.39 14.67
C ALA A 132 13.65 29.17 15.43
N GLU A 133 14.12 28.60 16.53
CA GLU A 133 15.29 29.10 17.25
C GLU A 133 16.55 28.40 16.72
N LYS A 134 17.54 29.18 16.23
CA LYS A 134 18.83 28.64 15.78
C LYS A 134 19.73 28.39 16.99
N THR A 135 20.19 27.15 17.15
CA THR A 135 21.11 26.68 18.19
C THR A 135 22.37 26.09 17.56
N ASP A 136 23.32 25.63 18.39
CA ASP A 136 24.54 24.95 17.92
C ASP A 136 24.24 23.59 17.27
N ASP A 137 23.14 22.93 17.68
CA ASP A 137 22.72 21.61 17.18
C ASP A 137 21.71 21.70 16.01
N GLY A 138 21.32 22.92 15.60
CA GLY A 138 20.38 23.15 14.50
C GLY A 138 19.22 24.08 14.83
N PHE A 139 18.15 24.02 14.03
CA PHE A 139 16.94 24.83 14.15
C PHE A 139 15.86 24.11 14.96
N VAL A 140 15.59 24.60 16.16
CA VAL A 140 14.55 24.06 17.05
C VAL A 140 13.19 24.59 16.60
N CYS A 141 12.34 23.69 16.10
CA CYS A 141 11.00 23.99 15.60
C CYS A 141 9.96 23.40 16.56
N ARG A 142 8.98 24.20 17.00
CA ARG A 142 7.85 23.66 17.77
C ARG A 142 6.87 22.97 16.83
N LYS A 143 6.40 21.78 17.21
CA LYS A 143 5.49 20.98 16.38
C LYS A 143 4.17 21.71 16.09
N ASP A 144 3.68 22.51 17.04
CA ASP A 144 2.47 23.32 16.90
C ASP A 144 2.61 24.48 15.88
N ASP A 145 3.83 24.88 15.52
CA ASP A 145 4.07 26.04 14.62
C ASP A 145 3.94 25.66 13.13
N PHE A 146 3.92 24.36 12.77
CA PHE A 146 3.93 23.87 11.39
C PHE A 146 2.65 24.16 10.60
N GLY A 147 1.47 24.05 11.22
CA GLY A 147 0.19 24.16 10.51
C GLY A 147 0.06 23.19 9.33
N ASP A 148 -0.89 23.45 8.43
CA ASP A 148 -1.14 22.60 7.25
C ASP A 148 -0.11 22.80 6.13
N ASP A 149 0.43 24.02 5.98
CA ASP A 149 1.35 24.40 4.90
C ASP A 149 2.85 24.17 5.23
N GLY A 150 3.16 23.78 6.48
CA GLY A 150 4.53 23.68 6.98
C GLY A 150 5.22 25.01 7.25
N LEU A 151 6.43 24.95 7.80
CA LEU A 151 7.28 26.11 8.07
C LEU A 151 8.06 26.52 6.80
N ALA A 152 8.19 27.83 6.55
CA ALA A 152 9.03 28.30 5.46
C ALA A 152 10.52 28.13 5.79
N VAL A 153 11.27 27.52 4.88
CA VAL A 153 12.74 27.44 4.92
C VAL A 153 13.29 28.25 3.76
N THR A 154 14.02 29.31 4.08
CA THR A 154 14.62 30.20 3.08
C THR A 154 16.09 29.85 2.91
N LEU A 155 16.47 29.43 1.71
CA LEU A 155 17.86 29.28 1.27
C LEU A 155 18.32 30.62 0.70
N ILE A 156 19.42 31.17 1.22
CA ILE A 156 19.97 32.46 0.80
C ILE A 156 21.35 32.18 0.18
N PRO A 157 21.47 32.21 -1.16
CA PRO A 157 22.74 31.94 -1.84
C PRO A 157 23.83 32.95 -1.43
N GLU A 158 25.06 32.50 -1.23
CA GLU A 158 26.21 33.37 -0.92
C GLU A 158 26.59 34.29 -2.11
N ASP A 159 26.41 33.80 -3.34
CA ASP A 159 26.80 34.52 -4.57
C ASP A 159 25.80 35.61 -4.99
N GLY A 160 24.87 36.01 -4.10
CA GLY A 160 23.89 37.07 -4.36
C GLY A 160 22.71 36.64 -5.25
N GLY A 161 22.50 35.34 -5.43
CA GLY A 161 21.33 34.79 -6.12
C GLY A 161 20.02 35.04 -5.36
N ASN A 162 18.89 34.79 -6.03
CA ASN A 162 17.58 34.93 -5.41
C ASN A 162 17.38 33.92 -4.27
N PRO A 163 16.87 34.34 -3.11
CA PRO A 163 16.48 33.41 -2.06
C PRO A 163 15.39 32.44 -2.55
N VAL A 164 15.51 31.18 -2.15
CA VAL A 164 14.56 30.11 -2.48
C VAL A 164 13.80 29.73 -1.23
N VAL A 165 12.47 29.67 -1.31
CA VAL A 165 11.62 29.27 -0.18
C VAL A 165 11.10 27.85 -0.39
N LEU A 166 11.50 26.96 0.52
CA LEU A 166 11.01 25.58 0.65
C LEU A 166 9.97 25.50 1.77
N ARG A 167 9.20 24.40 1.79
CA ARG A 167 8.28 24.10 2.89
C ARG A 167 8.75 22.89 3.68
N LEU A 168 9.11 23.14 4.93
CA LEU A 168 9.47 22.15 5.93
C LEU A 168 8.20 21.63 6.59
N GLN A 169 8.03 20.32 6.55
CA GLN A 169 6.92 19.62 7.17
C GLN A 169 7.45 18.63 8.21
N ILE A 170 6.59 18.29 9.16
CA ILE A 170 6.78 17.08 9.94
C ILE A 170 6.07 15.97 9.14
N PRO A 171 6.81 15.03 8.52
CA PRO A 171 6.19 13.87 7.92
C PRO A 171 5.35 13.19 8.98
N TYR A 172 4.20 12.69 8.59
CA TYR A 172 3.41 11.93 9.52
C TYR A 172 4.18 10.65 9.88
N ILE A 173 4.79 10.63 11.05
CA ILE A 173 5.43 9.42 11.58
C ILE A 173 4.32 8.49 12.07
N GLY A 174 4.08 7.44 11.30
CA GLY A 174 3.07 6.44 11.57
C GLY A 174 2.22 6.10 10.36
N PHE A 175 1.05 5.54 10.65
CA PHE A 175 0.07 5.13 9.65
C PHE A 175 -0.82 6.29 9.21
N SER A 176 -0.87 6.58 7.92
CA SER A 176 -1.84 7.49 7.30
C SER A 176 -2.80 6.72 6.38
N LEU A 177 -4.03 7.21 6.30
CA LEU A 177 -5.04 6.74 5.34
C LEU A 177 -5.55 7.97 4.59
N TYR A 178 -5.64 7.87 3.27
CA TYR A 178 -6.06 8.92 2.37
C TYR A 178 -7.33 8.50 1.62
N ASP A 179 -8.25 9.44 1.43
CA ASP A 179 -9.43 9.27 0.57
C ASP A 179 -9.09 9.48 -0.93
N ALA A 180 -10.11 9.37 -1.79
CA ALA A 180 -9.99 9.50 -3.24
C ALA A 180 -9.50 10.89 -3.69
N GLU A 181 -9.73 11.92 -2.87
CA GLU A 181 -9.27 13.28 -3.11
C GLU A 181 -7.84 13.53 -2.59
N GLY A 182 -7.25 12.57 -1.88
CA GLY A 182 -5.92 12.68 -1.28
C GLY A 182 -5.92 13.33 0.11
N ASN A 183 -7.08 13.50 0.75
CA ASN A 183 -7.15 14.03 2.11
C ASN A 183 -6.88 12.94 3.13
N LYS A 184 -6.20 13.29 4.23
CA LYS A 184 -6.02 12.37 5.36
C LYS A 184 -7.33 12.17 6.10
N VAL A 185 -7.68 10.91 6.32
CA VAL A 185 -8.88 10.50 7.05
C VAL A 185 -8.51 9.70 8.30
N HIS A 186 -9.32 9.81 9.36
CA HIS A 186 -9.12 9.10 10.63
C HIS A 186 -10.43 8.91 11.39
N GLY A 187 -10.42 8.07 12.42
CA GLY A 187 -11.60 7.83 13.26
C GLY A 187 -12.52 6.75 12.70
N GLU A 188 -13.83 6.95 12.77
CA GLU A 188 -14.84 6.02 12.24
C GLU A 188 -15.12 6.31 10.78
N LEU A 189 -14.95 5.29 9.93
CA LEU A 189 -15.04 5.35 8.49
C LEU A 189 -16.00 4.27 8.01
N SER A 190 -16.95 4.68 7.16
CA SER A 190 -17.88 3.80 6.48
C SER A 190 -17.63 3.95 4.99
N ILE A 191 -17.10 2.90 4.35
CA ILE A 191 -16.60 2.96 2.97
C ILE A 191 -17.38 1.96 2.11
N PRO A 192 -18.06 2.38 1.04
CA PRO A 192 -18.69 1.46 0.09
C PRO A 192 -17.69 0.48 -0.52
N GLN A 193 -18.08 -0.79 -0.71
CA GLN A 193 -17.24 -1.86 -1.27
C GLN A 193 -16.61 -1.49 -2.61
N ASP A 194 -17.34 -0.78 -3.48
CA ASP A 194 -16.88 -0.32 -4.78
C ASP A 194 -15.91 0.87 -4.71
N LYS A 195 -15.71 1.44 -3.51
CA LYS A 195 -14.87 2.61 -3.24
C LYS A 195 -13.63 2.31 -2.42
N VAL A 196 -13.44 1.09 -1.96
CA VAL A 196 -12.30 0.70 -1.12
C VAL A 196 -10.96 0.95 -1.82
N ASP A 197 -10.90 0.67 -3.12
CA ASP A 197 -9.70 0.85 -3.94
C ASP A 197 -9.34 2.32 -4.21
N ASP A 198 -10.26 3.25 -3.97
CA ASP A 198 -10.01 4.68 -4.08
C ASP A 198 -9.24 5.22 -2.86
N TYR A 199 -9.18 4.46 -1.76
CA TYR A 199 -8.43 4.82 -0.56
C TYR A 199 -7.01 4.23 -0.61
N THR A 200 -6.03 5.02 -0.19
CA THR A 200 -4.62 4.60 -0.11
C THR A 200 -4.09 4.74 1.31
N TYR A 201 -3.17 3.86 1.70
CA TYR A 201 -2.46 3.96 2.96
C TYR A 201 -0.98 4.24 2.73
N GLU A 202 -0.35 4.80 3.75
CA GLU A 202 1.08 5.03 3.81
C GLU A 202 1.56 4.82 5.26
N PHE A 203 2.70 4.17 5.44
CA PHE A 203 3.37 4.03 6.72
C PHE A 203 4.81 4.53 6.63
N VAL A 204 5.08 5.61 7.35
CA VAL A 204 6.44 6.15 7.54
C VAL A 204 6.86 5.87 8.97
N GLY A 205 7.90 5.04 9.15
CA GLY A 205 8.40 4.67 10.47
C GLY A 205 9.77 5.27 10.79
N ASP A 206 10.05 5.37 12.08
CA ASP A 206 11.32 5.81 12.67
C ASP A 206 11.72 4.87 13.83
N ASP A 207 12.80 5.20 14.53
CA ASP A 207 13.28 4.42 15.69
C ASP A 207 12.23 4.33 16.83
N ASN A 208 11.28 5.26 16.87
CA ASN A 208 10.24 5.33 17.90
C ASN A 208 8.87 4.81 17.44
N ASN A 209 8.68 4.51 16.15
CA ASN A 209 7.43 4.11 15.52
C ASN A 209 7.70 3.22 14.30
N ASP A 210 8.23 2.03 14.56
CA ASP A 210 8.55 1.04 13.53
C ASP A 210 7.36 0.11 13.21
N ARG A 211 6.19 0.31 13.81
CA ARG A 211 5.08 -0.66 13.71
C ARG A 211 3.68 -0.08 13.94
N PHE A 212 2.68 -0.79 13.41
CA PHE A 212 1.28 -0.60 13.79
C PHE A 212 0.56 -1.94 13.99
N THR A 213 -0.57 -1.91 14.70
CA THR A 213 -1.44 -3.07 14.87
C THR A 213 -2.61 -2.99 13.89
N LEU A 214 -2.88 -4.11 13.23
CA LEU A 214 -3.98 -4.29 12.29
C LEU A 214 -4.93 -5.36 12.85
N GLN A 215 -6.16 -4.98 13.18
CA GLN A 215 -7.19 -5.91 13.63
C GLN A 215 -8.23 -6.04 12.53
N LEU A 216 -8.43 -7.24 12.02
CA LEU A 216 -9.39 -7.51 10.96
C LEU A 216 -10.52 -8.42 11.44
N ASP A 217 -11.62 -8.42 10.70
CA ASP A 217 -12.80 -9.26 10.94
C ASP A 217 -13.25 -9.23 12.41
N SER A 218 -13.64 -8.04 12.89
CA SER A 218 -14.09 -7.84 14.28
C SER A 218 -13.10 -8.39 15.32
N ASN A 219 -11.80 -8.13 15.11
CA ASN A 219 -10.71 -8.54 16.01
C ASN A 219 -10.46 -10.06 16.06
N ARG A 220 -11.00 -10.85 15.14
CA ARG A 220 -10.67 -12.28 14.99
C ARG A 220 -9.22 -12.47 14.52
N LEU A 221 -8.79 -11.65 13.58
CA LEU A 221 -7.42 -11.58 13.10
C LEU A 221 -6.71 -10.38 13.73
N VAL A 222 -5.56 -10.60 14.34
CA VAL A 222 -4.79 -9.56 15.03
C VAL A 222 -3.34 -9.64 14.60
N TYR A 223 -2.92 -8.66 13.81
CA TYR A 223 -1.60 -8.57 13.21
C TYR A 223 -0.80 -7.39 13.74
N MET A 224 0.52 -7.52 13.71
CA MET A 224 1.48 -6.45 13.92
C MET A 224 2.29 -6.29 12.63
N CYS A 225 2.15 -5.14 11.98
CA CYS A 225 2.91 -4.78 10.79
C CYS A 225 4.17 -4.02 11.25
N VAL A 226 5.35 -4.56 10.94
CA VAL A 226 6.64 -4.01 11.41
C VAL A 226 7.50 -3.63 10.21
N LEU A 227 7.96 -2.39 10.17
CA LEU A 227 8.82 -1.85 9.13
C LEU A 227 10.18 -2.56 9.10
N ARG A 228 10.63 -2.89 7.88
CA ARG A 228 12.05 -3.17 7.60
C ARG A 228 12.62 -2.02 6.79
N HIS A 229 13.60 -1.33 7.37
CA HIS A 229 14.25 -0.18 6.76
C HIS A 229 15.00 -0.49 5.45
N GLU A 230 15.40 -1.75 5.23
CA GLU A 230 16.20 -2.14 4.06
C GLU A 230 15.39 -2.19 2.75
N ASP A 231 14.08 -2.46 2.81
CA ASP A 231 13.29 -2.84 1.62
C ASP A 231 12.00 -2.03 1.39
N HIS A 232 11.70 -1.01 2.21
CA HIS A 232 10.39 -0.34 2.21
C HIS A 232 9.19 -1.31 2.31
N GLN A 233 9.36 -2.35 3.14
CA GLN A 233 8.35 -3.39 3.37
C GLN A 233 7.96 -3.47 4.85
N LEU A 234 6.71 -3.86 5.09
CA LEU A 234 6.13 -4.19 6.38
C LEU A 234 6.03 -5.72 6.50
N VAL A 235 6.67 -6.30 7.50
CA VAL A 235 6.45 -7.70 7.87
C VAL A 235 5.20 -7.81 8.71
N VAL A 236 4.23 -8.58 8.25
CA VAL A 236 2.99 -8.85 8.98
C VAL A 236 3.19 -10.06 9.89
N ARG A 237 2.99 -9.87 11.19
CA ARG A 237 3.14 -10.90 12.22
C ARG A 237 1.83 -11.16 12.95
N ASN A 238 1.46 -12.42 13.13
CA ASN A 238 0.25 -12.81 13.85
C ASN A 238 0.45 -12.71 15.37
N GLN A 239 -0.25 -11.79 16.03
CA GLN A 239 -0.15 -11.60 17.48
C GLN A 239 -0.71 -12.77 18.28
N ARG A 240 -1.67 -13.53 17.73
CA ARG A 240 -2.26 -14.71 18.38
C ARG A 240 -1.42 -15.97 18.20
N ASP A 241 -0.52 -15.99 17.21
CA ASP A 241 0.36 -17.11 16.90
C ASP A 241 1.83 -16.77 17.14
N ARG A 242 2.15 -16.31 18.36
CA ARG A 242 3.53 -16.05 18.83
C ARG A 242 4.36 -15.18 17.87
N LEU A 243 3.73 -14.22 17.19
CA LEU A 243 4.37 -13.34 16.22
C LEU A 243 4.97 -14.09 15.01
N SER A 244 4.38 -15.21 14.61
CA SER A 244 4.70 -15.87 13.35
C SER A 244 4.53 -14.90 12.18
N VAL A 245 5.48 -14.92 11.25
CA VAL A 245 5.39 -14.12 10.01
C VAL A 245 4.34 -14.77 9.13
N VAL A 246 3.34 -13.99 8.73
CA VAL A 246 2.24 -14.45 7.88
C VAL A 246 2.24 -13.79 6.51
N ASP A 247 2.83 -12.59 6.38
CA ASP A 247 2.87 -11.86 5.11
C ASP A 247 3.96 -10.78 5.09
N GLN A 248 4.18 -10.19 3.91
CA GLN A 248 4.96 -8.97 3.69
C GLN A 248 4.20 -8.06 2.74
N ILE A 249 3.93 -6.82 3.16
CA ILE A 249 3.21 -5.81 2.38
C ILE A 249 4.07 -4.56 2.21
N PRO A 250 3.90 -3.76 1.14
CA PRO A 250 4.65 -2.51 0.98
C PRO A 250 4.31 -1.48 2.07
N THR A 251 5.13 -0.44 2.21
CA THR A 251 4.84 0.67 3.14
C THR A 251 3.72 1.59 2.65
N GLU A 252 3.35 1.52 1.38
CA GLU A 252 2.26 2.28 0.77
C GLU A 252 1.45 1.38 -0.17
N GLY A 253 0.15 1.63 -0.31
CA GLY A 253 -0.69 0.81 -1.17
C GLY A 253 -2.17 1.13 -1.06
N LYS A 254 -3.01 0.29 -1.66
CA LYS A 254 -4.47 0.44 -1.57
C LYS A 254 -4.99 -0.07 -0.23
N LEU A 255 -6.09 0.51 0.25
CA LEU A 255 -6.74 0.03 1.47
C LEU A 255 -7.18 -1.45 1.34
N SER A 256 -7.65 -1.87 0.17
CA SER A 256 -8.07 -3.26 -0.11
C SER A 256 -6.96 -4.28 0.13
N GLU A 257 -5.71 -3.94 -0.22
CA GLU A 257 -4.53 -4.78 0.02
C GLU A 257 -4.28 -4.96 1.53
N LEU A 258 -4.55 -3.91 2.31
CA LEU A 258 -4.41 -3.93 3.77
C LEU A 258 -5.54 -4.70 4.48
N LEU A 259 -6.74 -4.73 3.87
CA LEU A 259 -7.92 -5.39 4.43
C LEU A 259 -7.87 -6.92 4.33
N MET A 260 -6.98 -7.51 3.52
CA MET A 260 -6.85 -8.96 3.36
C MET A 260 -8.20 -9.67 3.14
N ASN A 261 -9.06 -9.09 2.29
CA ASN A 261 -10.42 -9.55 2.00
C ASN A 261 -11.40 -9.55 3.19
N THR A 262 -11.23 -8.65 4.16
CA THR A 262 -12.14 -8.50 5.30
C THR A 262 -12.95 -7.21 5.21
N ASN A 263 -14.15 -7.23 5.79
CA ASN A 263 -15.13 -6.14 5.65
C ASN A 263 -15.06 -5.12 6.81
N SER A 264 -14.10 -5.31 7.72
CA SER A 264 -13.87 -4.38 8.82
C SER A 264 -12.41 -4.42 9.24
N ALA A 265 -11.86 -3.25 9.54
CA ALA A 265 -10.52 -3.11 10.07
C ALA A 265 -10.47 -2.10 11.21
N LEU A 266 -9.67 -2.41 12.21
CA LEU A 266 -9.23 -1.47 13.23
C LEU A 266 -7.71 -1.36 13.17
N ILE A 267 -7.23 -0.26 12.60
CA ILE A 267 -5.81 0.08 12.60
C ILE A 267 -5.49 0.90 13.85
N LYS A 268 -4.39 0.52 14.51
CA LYS A 268 -3.89 1.18 15.72
C LYS A 268 -2.42 1.54 15.53
N ASN A 269 -2.14 2.83 15.45
CA ASN A 269 -0.78 3.35 15.50
C ASN A 269 -0.69 4.42 16.60
N ARG A 270 0.18 4.19 17.60
CA ARG A 270 0.30 5.05 18.81
C ARG A 270 -1.06 5.41 19.43
N ASN A 271 -1.47 6.68 19.39
CA ASN A 271 -2.75 7.18 19.93
C ASN A 271 -3.86 7.25 18.87
N HIS A 272 -3.54 7.09 17.59
CA HIS A 272 -4.50 7.20 16.48
C HIS A 272 -5.17 5.88 16.16
N ARG A 273 -6.45 5.94 15.82
CA ARG A 273 -7.29 4.78 15.54
C ARG A 273 -8.12 5.04 14.29
N TRP A 274 -8.15 4.07 13.40
CA TRP A 274 -9.01 4.03 12.22
C TRP A 274 -9.92 2.82 12.37
N ARG A 275 -11.22 3.06 12.52
CA ARG A 275 -12.28 2.06 12.55
C ARG A 275 -12.96 2.09 11.20
N ILE A 276 -12.61 1.15 10.34
CA ILE A 276 -13.10 1.07 8.97
C ILE A 276 -14.17 -0.02 8.92
N GLN A 277 -15.34 0.33 8.43
CA GLN A 277 -16.42 -0.57 8.09
C GLN A 277 -16.68 -0.49 6.59
N ILE A 278 -16.71 -1.64 5.92
CA ILE A 278 -17.01 -1.69 4.49
C ILE A 278 -18.51 -1.89 4.29
N GLU A 279 -19.15 -0.92 3.66
CA GLU A 279 -20.58 -0.91 3.32
C GLU A 279 -20.83 -1.64 2.00
N GLY A 280 -22.03 -2.20 1.80
CA GLY A 280 -22.36 -2.96 0.59
C GLY A 280 -21.93 -4.42 0.63
N THR A 281 -20.94 -4.79 1.45
CA THR A 281 -20.84 -6.17 1.94
C THR A 281 -21.85 -6.36 3.06
N THR A 282 -23.10 -6.65 2.71
CA THR A 282 -24.09 -7.13 3.68
C THR A 282 -23.69 -8.52 4.18
N LEU A 283 -22.75 -8.56 5.13
CA LEU A 283 -22.84 -9.45 6.28
C LEU A 283 -23.65 -8.77 7.40
N SER A 284 -24.58 -7.87 7.04
CA SER A 284 -25.48 -7.19 7.97
C SER A 284 -26.68 -8.05 8.40
N HIS A 285 -26.62 -9.35 8.17
CA HIS A 285 -27.29 -10.28 9.06
C HIS A 285 -26.19 -11.15 9.66
N GLU A 286 -26.02 -11.05 10.98
CA GLU A 286 -25.55 -12.16 11.80
C GLU A 286 -26.55 -13.31 11.62
N VAL A 287 -26.54 -13.97 10.46
CA VAL A 287 -27.10 -15.30 10.37
C VAL A 287 -26.06 -16.17 11.06
N GLU A 288 -26.39 -16.63 12.27
CA GLU A 288 -25.76 -17.83 12.80
C GLU A 288 -26.04 -18.95 11.80
N LEU A 289 -25.09 -19.14 10.90
CA LEU A 289 -25.14 -20.18 9.89
C LEU A 289 -24.62 -21.45 10.56
N ASN A 290 -25.47 -22.46 10.68
CA ASN A 290 -25.01 -23.77 11.09
C ASN A 290 -24.06 -24.29 10.02
N VAL A 291 -22.86 -24.69 10.43
CA VAL A 291 -21.81 -25.11 9.51
C VAL A 291 -21.91 -26.61 9.27
N ASP A 292 -22.97 -26.98 8.57
CA ASP A 292 -23.23 -28.34 8.07
C ASP A 292 -23.65 -28.28 6.60
N ALA A 293 -23.50 -29.39 5.88
CA ALA A 293 -23.72 -29.45 4.44
C ALA A 293 -25.12 -28.94 4.03
N ALA A 294 -26.17 -29.38 4.72
CA ALA A 294 -27.55 -29.03 4.38
C ALA A 294 -27.83 -27.54 4.59
N SER A 295 -27.37 -26.98 5.72
CA SER A 295 -27.54 -25.56 6.03
C SER A 295 -26.79 -24.65 5.05
N LEU A 296 -25.58 -25.03 4.65
CA LEU A 296 -24.76 -24.29 3.69
C LEU A 296 -25.39 -24.27 2.28
N VAL A 297 -25.87 -25.43 1.81
CA VAL A 297 -26.55 -25.56 0.51
C VAL A 297 -27.85 -24.76 0.50
N ALA A 298 -28.67 -24.89 1.55
CA ALA A 298 -29.92 -24.14 1.67
C ALA A 298 -29.68 -22.63 1.66
N PHE A 299 -28.62 -22.17 2.34
CA PHE A 299 -28.23 -20.76 2.33
C PHE A 299 -27.82 -20.29 0.93
N ALA A 300 -26.96 -21.04 0.24
CA ALA A 300 -26.54 -20.72 -1.13
C ALA A 300 -27.74 -20.62 -2.09
N GLU A 301 -28.68 -21.56 -1.99
CA GLU A 301 -29.89 -21.58 -2.79
C GLU A 301 -30.80 -20.37 -2.48
N GLU A 302 -31.00 -20.04 -1.21
CA GLU A 302 -31.78 -18.88 -0.78
C GLU A 302 -31.18 -17.57 -1.31
N GLN A 303 -29.86 -17.40 -1.24
CA GLN A 303 -29.20 -16.21 -1.75
C GLN A 303 -29.32 -16.09 -3.28
N MET A 304 -29.22 -17.22 -3.99
CA MET A 304 -29.43 -17.23 -5.44
C MET A 304 -30.87 -16.84 -5.81
N GLN A 305 -31.87 -17.33 -5.06
CA GLN A 305 -33.28 -16.99 -5.27
C GLN A 305 -33.59 -15.52 -4.99
N LYS A 306 -32.81 -14.84 -4.14
CA LYS A 306 -32.91 -13.40 -3.89
C LYS A 306 -32.43 -12.54 -5.08
N GLY A 307 -31.90 -13.17 -6.12
CA GLY A 307 -31.51 -12.49 -7.36
C GLY A 307 -30.17 -11.77 -7.28
N MET A 308 -29.28 -12.21 -6.38
CA MET A 308 -27.88 -11.78 -6.39
C MET A 308 -27.23 -12.21 -7.71
N GLU A 309 -26.36 -11.35 -8.25
CA GLU A 309 -25.59 -11.65 -9.45
C GLU A 309 -24.66 -12.86 -9.17
N ILE A 310 -24.40 -13.71 -10.17
CA ILE A 310 -23.73 -15.01 -9.94
C ILE A 310 -22.28 -14.84 -9.48
N ASP A 311 -21.54 -13.89 -10.05
CA ASP A 311 -20.16 -13.62 -9.66
C ASP A 311 -20.11 -13.00 -8.26
N GLU A 312 -21.03 -12.07 -7.96
CA GLU A 312 -21.20 -11.48 -6.62
C GLU A 312 -21.54 -12.55 -5.58
N LEU A 313 -22.45 -13.48 -5.90
CA LEU A 313 -22.81 -14.60 -5.03
C LEU A 313 -21.64 -15.54 -4.81
N GLY A 314 -20.87 -15.86 -5.86
CA GLY A 314 -19.67 -16.69 -5.75
C GLY A 314 -18.65 -16.08 -4.79
N GLN A 315 -18.36 -14.79 -4.94
CA GLN A 315 -17.46 -14.06 -4.02
C GLN A 315 -18.00 -14.04 -2.59
N HIS A 316 -19.30 -13.78 -2.42
CA HIS A 316 -19.96 -13.76 -1.12
C HIS A 316 -19.84 -15.11 -0.40
N LEU A 317 -20.16 -16.20 -1.08
CA LEU A 317 -20.08 -17.54 -0.51
C LEU A 317 -18.63 -17.94 -0.21
N MET A 318 -17.67 -17.63 -1.08
CA MET A 318 -16.25 -17.90 -0.84
C MET A 318 -15.72 -17.20 0.42
N ALA A 319 -16.19 -15.98 0.73
CA ALA A 319 -15.81 -15.28 1.96
C ALA A 319 -16.28 -15.98 3.24
N LEU A 320 -17.33 -16.82 3.17
CA LEU A 320 -17.86 -17.56 4.32
C LEU A 320 -16.91 -18.66 4.80
N GLU A 321 -16.08 -19.21 3.92
CA GLU A 321 -15.11 -20.26 4.26
C GLU A 321 -14.19 -19.83 5.41
N GLN A 322 -13.64 -18.61 5.30
CA GLN A 322 -12.78 -18.03 6.33
C GLN A 322 -13.56 -17.69 7.59
N LYS A 323 -14.77 -17.15 7.44
CA LYS A 323 -15.57 -16.67 8.57
C LYS A 323 -16.06 -17.81 9.47
N TYR A 324 -16.43 -18.95 8.89
CA TYR A 324 -17.06 -20.07 9.58
C TYR A 324 -16.21 -21.35 9.59
N HIS A 325 -14.96 -21.22 9.15
CA HIS A 325 -13.97 -22.28 9.09
C HIS A 325 -14.50 -23.55 8.42
N PHE A 326 -14.89 -23.45 7.15
CA PHE A 326 -15.21 -24.60 6.32
C PHE A 326 -14.72 -24.38 4.90
N GLN A 327 -14.84 -25.40 4.06
CA GLN A 327 -14.55 -25.29 2.63
C GLN A 327 -15.75 -25.79 1.84
N TRP A 328 -16.22 -25.07 0.82
CA TRP A 328 -17.30 -25.53 -0.05
C TRP A 328 -16.95 -26.84 -0.73
N PHE A 329 -15.67 -27.04 -1.06
CA PHE A 329 -15.15 -28.29 -1.58
C PHE A 329 -15.38 -29.50 -0.65
N TRP A 330 -15.73 -29.33 0.63
CA TRP A 330 -16.08 -30.47 1.48
C TRP A 330 -17.38 -31.15 1.03
N LEU A 331 -18.32 -30.38 0.47
CA LEU A 331 -19.59 -30.91 -0.03
C LEU A 331 -19.39 -32.03 -1.07
N SER A 332 -20.28 -33.01 -1.03
CA SER A 332 -20.45 -34.06 -2.04
C SER A 332 -21.52 -33.65 -3.05
N GLU A 333 -21.51 -34.22 -4.25
CA GLU A 333 -22.57 -33.98 -5.24
C GLU A 333 -23.97 -34.35 -4.72
N ASP A 334 -24.04 -35.29 -3.77
CA ASP A 334 -25.30 -35.71 -3.12
C ASP A 334 -25.86 -34.67 -2.12
N ASP A 335 -25.11 -33.61 -1.77
CA ASP A 335 -25.52 -32.63 -0.75
C ASP A 335 -26.51 -31.57 -1.27
N TRP A 336 -26.69 -31.43 -2.59
CA TRP A 336 -27.61 -30.46 -3.18
C TRP A 336 -28.54 -31.08 -4.24
N SER A 337 -29.66 -30.39 -4.53
CA SER A 337 -30.58 -30.83 -5.57
C SER A 337 -30.06 -30.50 -6.97
N HIS A 338 -30.22 -31.45 -7.89
CA HIS A 338 -29.92 -31.27 -9.31
C HIS A 338 -31.15 -30.86 -10.15
N ASP A 339 -32.27 -30.53 -9.50
CA ASP A 339 -33.52 -30.18 -10.18
C ASP A 339 -33.44 -28.81 -10.89
N ASN A 340 -32.57 -27.92 -10.42
CA ASN A 340 -32.28 -26.63 -11.03
C ASN A 340 -30.90 -26.65 -11.71
N PRO A 341 -30.81 -26.71 -13.05
CA PRO A 341 -29.53 -26.79 -13.76
C PRO A 341 -28.60 -25.60 -13.51
N VAL A 342 -29.14 -24.41 -13.24
CA VAL A 342 -28.34 -23.21 -12.98
C VAL A 342 -27.68 -23.31 -11.60
N PHE A 343 -28.44 -23.75 -10.60
CA PHE A 343 -27.92 -23.97 -9.26
C PHE A 343 -26.92 -25.14 -9.21
N ASP A 344 -27.21 -26.24 -9.92
CA ASP A 344 -26.28 -27.37 -10.01
C ASP A 344 -24.93 -26.98 -10.62
N MET A 345 -24.95 -26.23 -11.73
CA MET A 345 -23.73 -25.73 -12.35
C MET A 345 -22.98 -24.76 -11.44
N PHE A 346 -23.71 -23.87 -10.76
CA PHE A 346 -23.15 -22.94 -9.79
C PHE A 346 -22.45 -23.67 -8.64
N MET A 347 -23.09 -24.65 -8.01
CA MET A 347 -22.51 -25.42 -6.90
C MET A 347 -21.26 -26.19 -7.33
N LYS A 348 -21.28 -26.80 -8.52
CA LYS A 348 -20.09 -27.46 -9.11
C LYS A 348 -18.93 -26.48 -9.30
N GLN A 349 -19.22 -25.29 -9.83
CA GLN A 349 -18.21 -24.24 -10.00
C GLN A 349 -17.69 -23.75 -8.64
N LEU A 350 -18.57 -23.48 -7.68
CA LEU A 350 -18.21 -23.04 -6.33
C LEU A 350 -17.28 -24.04 -5.64
N CYS A 351 -17.62 -25.34 -5.68
CA CYS A 351 -16.78 -26.40 -5.12
C CYS A 351 -15.42 -26.49 -5.85
N ALA A 352 -15.38 -26.34 -7.17
CA ALA A 352 -14.13 -26.34 -7.93
C ALA A 352 -13.26 -25.11 -7.61
N PHE A 353 -13.86 -23.93 -7.50
CA PHE A 353 -13.18 -22.70 -7.10
C PHE A 353 -12.62 -22.81 -5.68
N SER A 354 -13.43 -23.34 -4.77
CA SER A 354 -13.03 -23.63 -3.40
C SER A 354 -11.85 -24.59 -3.31
N TYR A 355 -11.77 -25.60 -4.19
CA TYR A 355 -10.62 -26.50 -4.27
C TYR A 355 -9.35 -25.77 -4.71
N VAL A 356 -9.39 -24.93 -5.74
CA VAL A 356 -8.19 -24.24 -6.25
C VAL A 356 -7.85 -22.96 -5.47
N SER A 357 -8.71 -22.56 -4.54
CA SER A 357 -8.54 -21.37 -3.70
C SER A 357 -7.33 -21.55 -2.77
N GLN A 358 -6.36 -20.67 -2.91
CA GLN A 358 -5.10 -20.70 -2.18
C GLN A 358 -4.67 -19.28 -1.80
N ASN A 359 -3.79 -19.16 -0.81
CA ASN A 359 -3.23 -17.87 -0.46
C ASN A 359 -2.37 -17.33 -1.63
N PRO A 360 -2.40 -16.01 -1.91
CA PRO A 360 -1.58 -15.40 -2.96
C PRO A 360 -0.08 -15.69 -2.78
N VAL A 361 0.37 -15.77 -1.54
CA VAL A 361 1.72 -16.16 -1.15
C VAL A 361 1.70 -17.60 -0.62
N GLN A 362 2.38 -18.49 -1.33
CA GLN A 362 2.57 -19.88 -0.92
C GLN A 362 3.81 -20.02 -0.04
N ALA A 363 3.73 -20.90 0.97
CA ALA A 363 4.86 -21.16 1.85
C ALA A 363 6.03 -21.82 1.10
N ASP A 364 7.26 -21.42 1.47
CA ASP A 364 8.47 -21.94 0.82
C ASP A 364 8.72 -23.44 1.11
N ALA A 365 9.65 -24.03 0.37
CA ALA A 365 9.99 -25.46 0.48
C ALA A 365 10.47 -25.88 1.87
N LEU A 366 11.12 -24.99 2.62
CA LEU A 366 11.60 -25.26 3.99
C LEU A 366 10.42 -25.32 4.96
N MET A 367 9.49 -24.37 4.86
CA MET A 367 8.24 -24.36 5.63
C MET A 367 7.41 -25.59 5.30
N ALA A 368 7.21 -25.92 4.03
CA ALA A 368 6.48 -27.14 3.63
C ALA A 368 7.09 -28.41 4.24
N ARG A 369 8.43 -28.48 4.33
CA ARG A 369 9.13 -29.59 4.99
C ARG A 369 8.83 -29.66 6.50
N ASN A 370 8.78 -28.52 7.17
CA ASN A 370 8.47 -28.44 8.60
C ASN A 370 7.01 -28.81 8.89
N TYR A 371 6.10 -28.47 7.98
CA TYR A 371 4.66 -28.74 8.10
C TYR A 371 4.20 -30.08 7.50
N LYS A 372 5.12 -30.85 6.91
CA LYS A 372 4.84 -32.14 6.23
C LYS A 372 3.92 -33.10 7.01
N ARG A 373 4.06 -33.17 8.34
CA ARG A 373 3.19 -34.04 9.18
C ARG A 373 1.75 -33.53 9.25
N LYS A 374 1.57 -32.21 9.37
CA LYS A 374 0.25 -31.58 9.39
C LYS A 374 -0.42 -31.67 8.01
N ILE A 375 0.33 -31.38 6.95
CA ILE A 375 -0.15 -31.52 5.57
C ILE A 375 -0.71 -32.93 5.34
N ARG A 376 0.06 -33.98 5.65
CA ARG A 376 -0.40 -35.38 5.55
C ARG A 376 -1.62 -35.67 6.40
N ARG A 377 -1.66 -35.19 7.65
CA ARG A 377 -2.80 -35.40 8.55
C ARG A 377 -4.07 -34.84 7.94
N TYR A 378 -4.06 -33.58 7.51
CA TYR A 378 -5.25 -32.91 6.99
C TYR A 378 -5.65 -33.40 5.60
N SER A 379 -4.68 -33.78 4.75
CA SER A 379 -4.99 -34.44 3.47
C SER A 379 -5.67 -35.79 3.70
N SER A 380 -5.21 -36.60 4.68
CA SER A 380 -5.87 -37.86 5.04
C SER A 380 -7.25 -37.65 5.67
N MET A 381 -7.45 -36.58 6.45
CA MET A 381 -8.78 -36.22 6.97
C MET A 381 -9.74 -35.85 5.82
N LEU A 382 -9.28 -35.09 4.82
CA LEU A 382 -10.10 -34.80 3.63
C LEU A 382 -10.46 -36.07 2.86
N LYS A 383 -9.52 -37.00 2.69
CA LYS A 383 -9.80 -38.31 2.07
C LYS A 383 -10.86 -39.09 2.85
N ALA A 384 -10.69 -39.20 4.17
CA ALA A 384 -11.65 -39.88 5.04
C ALA A 384 -13.03 -39.20 4.96
N HIS A 385 -13.06 -37.87 4.86
CA HIS A 385 -14.30 -37.13 4.65
C HIS A 385 -14.98 -37.46 3.32
N LYS A 386 -14.22 -37.45 2.22
CA LYS A 386 -14.73 -37.82 0.90
C LYS A 386 -15.17 -39.28 0.79
N ARG A 387 -14.67 -40.17 1.66
CA ARG A 387 -15.13 -41.56 1.77
C ARG A 387 -16.30 -41.76 2.75
N GLY A 388 -16.73 -40.71 3.46
CA GLY A 388 -17.76 -40.80 4.50
C GLY A 388 -17.31 -41.48 5.79
N GLU A 389 -15.99 -41.66 5.98
CA GLU A 389 -15.40 -42.24 7.20
C GLU A 389 -15.26 -41.22 8.33
N LEU A 390 -15.27 -39.93 7.97
CA LEU A 390 -15.14 -38.79 8.87
C LEU A 390 -16.05 -37.64 8.38
N ASN A 391 -16.56 -36.82 9.28
CA ASN A 391 -17.29 -35.61 8.90
C ASN A 391 -16.50 -34.36 9.30
N LEU A 392 -15.90 -33.66 8.33
CA LEU A 392 -15.14 -32.44 8.60
C LEU A 392 -16.01 -31.31 9.17
N PHE A 393 -17.32 -31.31 8.90
CA PHE A 393 -18.26 -30.36 9.48
C PHE A 393 -18.47 -30.57 11.00
N GLU A 394 -18.28 -31.80 11.49
CA GLU A 394 -18.42 -32.14 12.92
C GLU A 394 -17.14 -31.91 13.72
N GLU A 395 -16.03 -31.60 13.05
CA GLU A 395 -14.77 -31.28 13.72
C GLU A 395 -14.85 -29.94 14.45
N SER A 396 -14.08 -29.82 15.54
CA SER A 396 -14.02 -28.58 16.31
C SER A 396 -13.58 -27.40 15.43
N ASP A 397 -14.05 -26.21 15.77
CA ASP A 397 -13.69 -24.97 15.07
C ASP A 397 -12.16 -24.78 14.92
N GLU A 398 -11.40 -25.09 15.98
CA GLU A 398 -9.94 -25.03 15.95
C GLU A 398 -9.31 -25.97 14.90
N VAL A 399 -9.84 -27.18 14.77
CA VAL A 399 -9.37 -28.18 13.79
C VAL A 399 -9.70 -27.74 12.37
N ARG A 400 -10.91 -27.21 12.16
CA ARG A 400 -11.35 -26.72 10.85
C ARG A 400 -10.58 -25.47 10.42
N ALA A 401 -10.32 -24.54 11.34
CA ALA A 401 -9.50 -23.35 11.10
C ALA A 401 -8.04 -23.72 10.77
N GLU A 402 -7.47 -24.69 11.50
CA GLU A 402 -6.12 -25.19 11.21
C GLU A 402 -6.07 -25.91 9.86
N TYR A 403 -7.09 -26.71 9.52
CA TYR A 403 -7.21 -27.33 8.20
C TYR A 403 -7.14 -26.28 7.09
N LEU A 404 -7.98 -25.24 7.15
CA LEU A 404 -8.05 -24.22 6.09
C LEU A 404 -6.71 -23.50 5.91
N ARG A 405 -6.09 -23.12 7.03
CA ARG A 405 -4.76 -22.50 7.02
C ARG A 405 -3.72 -23.38 6.33
N ILE A 406 -3.74 -24.68 6.63
CA ILE A 406 -2.81 -25.64 6.02
C ILE A 406 -3.13 -25.85 4.54
N PHE A 407 -4.41 -25.98 4.18
CA PHE A 407 -4.86 -26.16 2.80
C PHE A 407 -4.46 -24.97 1.92
N GLN A 408 -4.76 -23.74 2.34
CA GLN A 408 -4.56 -22.55 1.50
C GLN A 408 -3.11 -22.06 1.49
N GLY A 409 -2.38 -22.21 2.61
CA GLY A 409 -0.99 -21.76 2.74
C GLY A 409 0.05 -22.75 2.21
N PHE A 410 -0.31 -24.03 2.06
CA PHE A 410 0.54 -25.10 1.53
C PHE A 410 -0.20 -25.87 0.42
N HIS A 411 -0.91 -25.15 -0.46
CA HIS A 411 -1.89 -25.75 -1.38
C HIS A 411 -1.27 -26.81 -2.28
N GLN A 412 -0.18 -26.48 -2.97
CA GLN A 412 0.51 -27.42 -3.86
C GLN A 412 0.99 -28.70 -3.11
N PRO A 413 1.76 -28.60 -2.00
CA PRO A 413 2.10 -29.78 -1.19
C PRO A 413 0.91 -30.56 -0.63
N PHE A 414 -0.20 -29.87 -0.33
CA PHE A 414 -1.42 -30.48 0.19
C PHE A 414 -2.12 -31.30 -0.89
N VAL A 415 -2.35 -30.71 -2.06
CA VAL A 415 -2.94 -31.39 -3.23
C VAL A 415 -2.10 -32.60 -3.61
N GLU A 416 -0.77 -32.47 -3.65
CA GLU A 416 0.12 -33.62 -3.90
C GLU A 416 -0.03 -34.74 -2.86
N ALA A 417 -0.29 -34.43 -1.60
CA ALA A 417 -0.52 -35.44 -0.56
C ALA A 417 -1.94 -36.03 -0.64
N PHE A 418 -2.91 -35.22 -1.05
CA PHE A 418 -4.30 -35.59 -1.25
C PHE A 418 -4.49 -36.49 -2.48
N GLU A 419 -3.81 -36.22 -3.58
CA GLU A 419 -3.93 -37.00 -4.82
C GLU A 419 -3.03 -38.23 -4.86
N LYS A 420 -2.01 -38.31 -4.00
CA LYS A 420 -1.21 -39.53 -3.87
C LYS A 420 -2.09 -40.69 -3.38
N GLU A 421 -2.19 -41.72 -4.20
CA GLU A 421 -2.73 -43.01 -3.80
C GLU A 421 -1.90 -43.55 -2.62
N GLU A 422 -2.58 -44.03 -1.57
CA GLU A 422 -1.89 -44.72 -0.49
C GLU A 422 -1.40 -46.06 -1.06
N GLU A 423 -0.10 -46.17 -1.36
CA GLU A 423 0.54 -47.47 -1.52
C GLU A 423 0.34 -48.21 -0.18
N GLU A 424 -0.51 -49.25 -0.19
CA GLU A 424 -0.80 -50.13 0.95
C GLU A 424 0.45 -50.73 1.62
#